data_AF-A0A7S1Y023-F1
#
_entry.id   AF-A0A7S1Y023-F1
#
_cell.length_a   1.000
_cell.length_b   1.000
_cell.length_c   1.000
_cell.angle_alpha   90.00
_cell.angle_beta   90.00
_cell.angle_gamma   90.00
#
_symmetry.space_group_name_H-M   'P 1'
#
loop_
_entity.id
_entity.type
_entity.pdbx_description
1 polymer ?
#
loop_
_entity_poly.entity_id
_entity_poly.type
_entity_poly.pdbx_seq_one_letter_code
_entity_poly.pdbx_strand_id
1 'polypeptide(L)'
;YTLEVIREQTDQITSAFSSPIYDGGNRTAAPTIYYNLIGKDIRRLPVSSSLDLRRMNYYPRGGEELTLQRMWEYCQIYPEHTVTYLHDKGSLSKSTSNELVRRVVTSAVLSEECRRMADLGCNICTYNFYLIPNAMSPGNMFRAS
;
A
#
# COMPACT_ATOMS: atom_id res chain seq x y z
N TYR A 1 15.32 -5.95 9.66
CA TYR A 1 15.16 -5.29 8.36
C TYR A 1 13.74 -5.32 7.81
N THR A 2 13.13 -6.44 7.38
CA THR A 2 11.74 -6.44 6.87
C THR A 2 10.72 -5.76 7.80
N LEU A 3 10.84 -6.00 9.11
CA LEU A 3 9.99 -5.35 10.11
C LEU A 3 10.20 -3.83 10.21
N GLU A 4 11.42 -3.33 9.94
CA GLU A 4 11.69 -1.89 9.85
C GLU A 4 11.06 -1.28 8.60
N VAL A 5 11.10 -2.01 7.47
CA VAL A 5 10.43 -1.62 6.23
C VAL A 5 8.92 -1.48 6.44
N ILE A 6 8.30 -2.47 7.09
CA ILE A 6 6.87 -2.45 7.40
C ILE A 6 6.54 -1.24 8.27
N ARG A 7 7.32 -1.01 9.34
CA ARG A 7 7.13 0.16 10.22
C ARG A 7 7.21 1.48 9.43
N GLU A 8 8.25 1.65 8.63
CA GLU A 8 8.45 2.83 7.78
C GLU A 8 7.26 3.08 6.85
N GLN A 9 6.81 2.06 6.11
CA GLN A 9 5.66 2.20 5.21
C GLN A 9 4.37 2.53 5.98
N THR A 10 4.15 1.94 7.16
CA THR A 10 2.99 2.30 8.00
C THR A 10 3.05 3.70 8.58
N ASP A 11 4.24 4.22 8.85
CA ASP A 11 4.44 5.61 9.25
C ASP A 11 4.14 6.56 8.08
N GLN A 12 4.49 6.19 6.84
CA GLN A 12 4.12 6.93 5.63
C GLN A 12 2.59 6.93 5.40
N ILE A 13 1.92 5.80 5.58
CA ILE A 13 0.45 5.71 5.52
C ILE A 13 -0.17 6.63 6.55
N THR A 14 0.26 6.49 7.81
CA THR A 14 -0.26 7.32 8.90
C THR A 14 -0.09 8.79 8.57
N SER A 15 1.09 9.21 8.11
CA SER A 15 1.35 10.61 7.74
C SER A 15 0.48 11.09 6.59
N ALA A 16 0.28 10.27 5.55
CA ALA A 16 -0.55 10.61 4.39
C ALA A 16 -2.03 10.81 4.74
N PHE A 17 -2.54 10.05 5.73
CA PHE A 17 -3.94 10.08 6.16
C PHE A 17 -4.19 10.83 7.48
N SER A 18 -3.14 11.30 8.16
CA SER A 18 -3.24 12.11 9.39
C SER A 18 -3.39 13.61 9.12
N SER A 19 -3.23 14.05 7.87
CA SER A 19 -3.57 15.43 7.51
C SER A 19 -5.06 15.67 7.80
N PRO A 20 -5.41 16.77 8.49
CA PRO A 20 -6.79 17.09 8.78
C PRO A 20 -7.48 17.36 7.45
N ILE A 21 -8.24 16.40 6.94
CA ILE A 21 -9.34 16.75 6.06
C ILE A 21 -10.28 17.52 6.99
N TYR A 22 -10.26 18.84 6.87
CA TYR A 22 -11.32 19.71 7.35
C TYR A 22 -12.58 19.34 6.58
N ASP A 23 -13.19 18.22 6.95
CA ASP A 23 -14.51 17.81 6.49
C ASP A 23 -15.45 17.92 7.70
N GLY A 24 -15.98 19.13 7.90
CA GLY A 24 -17.17 19.34 8.72
C GLY A 24 -17.15 18.91 10.19
N GLY A 25 -15.99 18.70 10.81
CA GLY A 25 -15.88 18.42 12.25
C GLY A 25 -16.03 16.96 12.68
N ASN A 26 -16.08 16.00 11.75
CA ASN A 26 -16.00 14.58 12.09
C ASN A 26 -14.56 14.06 11.99
N ARG A 27 -14.09 13.40 13.06
CA ARG A 27 -12.81 12.67 13.06
C ARG A 27 -12.81 11.69 11.89
N THR A 28 -11.89 11.86 10.94
CA THR A 28 -11.61 10.85 9.92
C THR A 28 -11.23 9.55 10.62
N ALA A 29 -11.93 8.47 10.30
CA ALA A 29 -11.58 7.15 10.81
C ALA A 29 -10.14 6.81 10.39
N ALA A 30 -9.38 6.20 11.30
CA ALA A 30 -8.04 5.74 10.98
C ALA A 30 -8.07 4.79 9.76
N PRO A 31 -7.09 4.84 8.85
CA PRO A 31 -7.05 3.94 7.72
C PRO A 31 -6.92 2.50 8.19
N THR A 32 -7.78 1.62 7.66
CA THR A 32 -7.70 0.17 7.89
C THR A 32 -6.70 -0.44 6.92
N ILE A 33 -5.73 -1.18 7.44
CA ILE A 33 -4.74 -1.92 6.64
C ILE A 33 -5.06 -3.40 6.70
N TYR A 34 -5.38 -3.95 5.53
CA TYR A 34 -5.52 -5.39 5.33
C TYR A 34 -4.18 -5.99 4.89
N TYR A 35 -3.77 -7.12 5.48
CA TYR A 35 -2.49 -7.74 5.14
C TYR A 35 -2.53 -9.26 5.13
N ASN A 36 -1.71 -9.86 4.26
CA ASN A 36 -1.35 -11.27 4.30
C ASN A 36 0.08 -11.43 4.83
N LEU A 37 0.34 -12.49 5.58
CA LEU A 37 1.69 -12.92 5.91
C LEU A 37 2.07 -14.09 5.01
N ILE A 38 3.25 -14.01 4.38
CA ILE A 38 3.75 -15.07 3.51
C ILE A 38 5.14 -15.49 3.99
N GLY A 39 5.35 -16.80 4.13
CA GLY A 39 6.59 -17.37 4.65
C GLY A 39 6.60 -17.40 6.18
N LYS A 40 7.21 -16.38 6.80
CA LYS A 40 7.41 -16.36 8.25
C LYS A 40 6.16 -15.87 8.98
N ASP A 41 5.64 -16.68 9.90
CA ASP A 41 4.56 -16.25 10.79
C ASP A 41 5.11 -15.26 11.83
N ILE A 42 4.60 -14.03 11.77
CA ILE A 42 4.94 -12.93 12.66
C ILE A 42 3.69 -12.64 13.48
N ARG A 43 3.76 -12.94 14.78
CA ARG A 43 2.60 -12.81 15.68
C ARG A 43 2.11 -11.37 15.83
N ARG A 44 3.00 -10.38 15.69
CA ARG A 44 2.66 -8.95 15.82
C ARG A 44 3.53 -8.08 14.91
N LEU A 45 2.89 -7.23 14.11
CA LEU A 45 3.57 -6.22 13.30
C LEU A 45 3.94 -4.99 14.17
N PRO A 46 5.13 -4.39 13.99
CA PRO A 46 5.60 -3.27 14.81
C PRO A 46 5.07 -1.93 14.30
N VAL A 47 3.75 -1.78 14.24
CA VAL A 47 3.09 -0.57 13.70
C VAL A 47 2.54 0.31 14.81
N SER A 48 2.26 1.58 14.48
CA SER A 48 1.55 2.51 15.37
C SER A 48 0.19 1.96 15.81
N SER A 49 -0.20 2.20 17.06
CA SER A 49 -1.53 1.85 17.58
C SER A 49 -2.68 2.66 16.96
N SER A 50 -2.36 3.69 16.17
CA SER A 50 -3.36 4.50 15.45
C SER A 50 -3.94 3.82 14.22
N LEU A 51 -3.40 2.68 13.77
CA LEU A 51 -3.85 1.97 12.58
C LEU A 51 -4.73 0.77 12.96
N ASP A 52 -5.86 0.60 12.25
CA ASP A 52 -6.64 -0.65 12.33
C ASP A 52 -5.99 -1.69 11.42
N LEU A 53 -5.27 -2.65 12.00
CA LEU A 53 -4.65 -3.74 11.25
C LEU A 53 -5.55 -4.97 11.23
N ARG A 54 -5.86 -5.47 10.02
CA ARG A 54 -6.65 -6.68 9.82
C ARG A 54 -5.86 -7.72 9.04
N ARG A 55 -5.42 -8.78 9.73
CA ARG A 55 -4.80 -9.92 9.05
C ARG A 55 -5.86 -10.66 8.26
N MET A 56 -5.71 -10.72 6.95
CA MET A 56 -6.58 -11.51 6.07
C MET A 56 -6.22 -12.98 6.13
N ASN A 57 -4.93 -13.32 5.95
CA ASN A 57 -4.48 -14.71 5.98
C ASN A 57 -2.98 -14.86 6.31
N TYR A 58 -2.57 -16.10 6.61
CA TYR A 58 -1.17 -16.52 6.69
C TYR A 58 -0.94 -17.69 5.72
N TYR A 59 0.11 -17.56 4.91
CA TYR A 59 0.55 -18.58 3.96
C TYR A 59 1.99 -18.99 4.28
N PRO A 60 2.28 -20.26 4.57
CA PRO A 60 3.65 -20.69 4.85
C PRO A 60 4.57 -20.61 3.63
N ARG A 61 3.98 -20.59 2.41
CA ARG A 61 4.67 -20.44 1.12
C ARG A 61 3.73 -19.72 0.14
N GLY A 62 4.30 -19.07 -0.87
CA GLY A 62 3.59 -18.33 -1.91
C GLY A 62 4.32 -17.04 -2.28
N GLY A 63 3.73 -16.24 -3.14
CA GLY A 63 4.19 -14.92 -3.50
C GLY A 63 3.07 -13.87 -3.45
N GLU A 64 3.38 -12.70 -4.00
CA GLU A 64 2.47 -11.54 -3.99
C GLU A 64 1.13 -11.80 -4.67
N GLU A 65 1.06 -12.78 -5.59
CA GLU A 65 -0.16 -13.17 -6.31
C GLU A 65 -1.32 -13.51 -5.37
N LEU A 66 -1.03 -14.08 -4.20
CA LEU A 66 -2.05 -14.41 -3.20
C LEU A 66 -2.69 -13.16 -2.60
N THR A 67 -1.94 -12.06 -2.49
CA THR A 67 -2.47 -10.78 -2.00
C THR A 67 -3.19 -10.04 -3.10
N LEU A 68 -2.62 -10.03 -4.31
CA LEU A 68 -3.24 -9.41 -5.47
C LEU A 68 -4.60 -10.05 -5.81
N GLN A 69 -4.70 -11.38 -5.74
CA GLN A 69 -5.97 -12.07 -5.96
C GLN A 69 -7.03 -11.66 -4.94
N ARG A 70 -6.68 -11.59 -3.64
CA ARG A 70 -7.63 -11.16 -2.59
C ARG A 70 -8.07 -9.71 -2.76
N MET A 71 -7.17 -8.84 -3.20
CA MET A 71 -7.53 -7.47 -3.53
C MET A 71 -8.48 -7.41 -4.72
N TRP A 72 -8.22 -8.18 -5.78
CA TRP A 72 -9.13 -8.24 -6.92
C TRP A 72 -10.53 -8.74 -6.51
N GLU A 73 -10.60 -9.82 -5.73
CA GLU A 73 -11.86 -10.35 -5.18
C GLU A 73 -12.61 -9.29 -4.34
N TYR A 74 -11.90 -8.50 -3.52
CA TYR A 74 -12.47 -7.40 -2.75
C TYR A 74 -13.10 -6.34 -3.66
N CYS A 75 -12.40 -5.92 -4.72
CA CYS A 75 -12.91 -4.92 -5.67
C CYS A 75 -14.11 -5.43 -6.49
N GLN A 76 -14.24 -6.73 -6.72
CA GLN A 76 -15.44 -7.28 -7.35
C GLN A 76 -16.69 -7.13 -6.48
N ILE A 77 -16.52 -7.17 -5.14
CA ILE A 77 -17.62 -7.05 -4.18
C ILE A 77 -17.94 -5.59 -3.88
N TYR A 78 -16.93 -4.72 -3.86
CA TYR A 78 -17.04 -3.29 -3.54
C TYR A 78 -16.50 -2.43 -4.69
N PRO A 79 -17.21 -2.32 -5.82
CA PRO A 79 -16.73 -1.61 -7.01
C PRO A 79 -16.56 -0.10 -6.79
N GLU A 80 -17.21 0.47 -5.78
CA GLU A 80 -17.07 1.89 -5.40
C GLU A 80 -15.85 2.18 -4.49
N HIS A 81 -15.17 1.14 -4.00
CA HIS A 81 -14.04 1.32 -3.10
C HIS A 81 -12.72 1.54 -3.84
N THR A 82 -12.01 2.60 -3.46
CA THR A 82 -10.62 2.81 -3.86
C THR A 82 -9.69 2.03 -2.94
N VAL A 83 -8.77 1.25 -3.52
CA VAL A 83 -7.80 0.42 -2.80
C VAL A 83 -6.38 0.79 -3.17
N THR A 84 -5.46 0.72 -2.21
CA THR A 84 -4.02 0.92 -2.43
C THR A 84 -3.28 -0.36 -2.09
N TYR A 85 -2.54 -0.91 -3.05
CA TYR A 85 -1.64 -2.02 -2.85
C TYR A 85 -0.23 -1.53 -2.51
N LEU A 86 0.31 -2.06 -1.42
CA LEU A 86 1.69 -1.83 -0.97
C LEU A 86 2.40 -3.16 -0.77
N HIS A 87 3.62 -3.25 -1.29
CA HIS A 87 4.52 -4.39 -1.11
C HIS A 87 5.74 -3.94 -0.31
N ASP A 88 6.33 -4.83 0.48
CA ASP A 88 7.60 -4.59 1.17
C ASP A 88 8.84 -4.79 0.25
N LYS A 89 8.70 -4.54 -1.07
CA LYS A 89 9.69 -4.97 -2.08
C LYS A 89 11.10 -4.44 -1.74
N GLY A 90 12.09 -5.33 -1.89
CA GLY A 90 13.48 -5.06 -1.48
C GLY A 90 13.77 -5.32 0.00
N SER A 91 12.79 -5.72 0.82
CA SER A 91 12.97 -6.06 2.25
C SER A 91 13.90 -7.26 2.50
N LEU A 92 14.15 -8.11 1.50
CA LEU A 92 15.07 -9.25 1.60
C LEU A 92 16.49 -8.93 1.13
N SER A 93 16.73 -7.74 0.57
CA SER A 93 18.04 -7.35 0.02
C SER A 93 18.31 -5.87 0.32
N LYS A 94 18.84 -5.60 1.53
CA LYS A 94 19.09 -4.24 2.00
C LYS A 94 20.10 -3.51 1.09
N SER A 95 19.68 -2.37 0.54
CA SER A 95 20.54 -1.44 -0.18
C SER A 95 19.93 -0.03 -0.13
N THR A 96 20.77 1.01 -0.19
CA THR A 96 20.32 2.40 -0.25
C THR A 96 19.40 2.64 -1.45
N SER A 97 19.68 2.00 -2.58
CA SER A 97 18.84 2.08 -3.78
C SER A 97 17.43 1.54 -3.53
N ASN A 98 17.31 0.34 -2.93
CA ASN A 98 16.01 -0.25 -2.60
C ASN A 98 15.23 0.59 -1.59
N GLU A 99 15.91 1.20 -0.61
CA GLU A 99 15.29 2.09 0.37
C GLU A 99 14.73 3.36 -0.29
N LEU A 100 15.53 4.02 -1.13
CA LEU A 100 15.11 5.22 -1.85
C LEU A 100 13.94 4.93 -2.79
N VAL A 101 14.04 3.89 -3.60
CA VAL A 101 12.97 3.50 -4.52
C VAL A 101 11.69 3.21 -3.75
N ARG A 102 11.76 2.42 -2.67
CA ARG A 102 10.58 2.06 -1.87
C ARG A 102 9.90 3.29 -1.27
N ARG A 103 10.67 4.25 -0.72
CA ARG A 103 10.12 5.50 -0.18
C ARG A 103 9.38 6.29 -1.25
N VAL A 104 10.01 6.46 -2.42
CA VAL A 104 9.43 7.22 -3.54
C VAL A 104 8.15 6.58 -4.04
N VAL A 105 8.16 5.27 -4.32
CA VAL A 105 6.96 4.59 -4.84
C VAL A 105 5.84 4.53 -3.81
N THR A 106 6.15 4.35 -2.51
CA THR A 106 5.15 4.37 -1.44
C THR A 106 4.51 5.75 -1.31
N SER A 107 5.33 6.82 -1.31
CA SER A 107 4.81 8.19 -1.27
C SER A 107 3.97 8.54 -2.49
N ALA A 108 4.37 8.07 -3.68
CA ALA A 108 3.64 8.33 -4.92
C ALA A 108 2.23 7.72 -4.91
N VAL A 109 2.08 6.44 -4.53
CA VAL A 109 0.75 5.79 -4.54
C VAL A 109 -0.19 6.29 -3.43
N LEU A 110 0.37 6.95 -2.41
CA LEU A 110 -0.36 7.59 -1.32
C LEU A 110 -0.66 9.08 -1.58
N SER A 111 -0.16 9.65 -2.68
CA SER A 111 -0.26 11.08 -2.94
C SER A 111 -1.69 11.52 -3.27
N GLU A 112 -1.95 12.83 -3.17
CA GLU A 112 -3.26 13.39 -3.52
C GLU A 112 -3.57 13.24 -5.01
N GLU A 113 -2.56 13.31 -5.86
CA GLU A 113 -2.67 13.09 -7.31
C GLU A 113 -3.20 11.68 -7.59
N CYS A 114 -2.63 10.65 -6.95
CA CYS A 114 -3.16 9.29 -7.08
C CYS A 114 -4.53 9.12 -6.42
N ARG A 115 -4.86 9.93 -5.41
CA ARG A 115 -6.18 9.88 -4.76
C ARG A 115 -7.30 10.43 -5.67
N ARG A 116 -7.00 11.40 -6.54
CA ARG A 116 -7.98 12.04 -7.45
C ARG A 116 -8.22 11.28 -8.75
N MET A 117 -7.71 10.06 -8.89
CA MET A 117 -7.78 9.31 -10.14
C MET A 117 -9.18 9.02 -10.66
N ALA A 118 -10.15 8.78 -9.78
CA ALA A 118 -11.52 8.46 -10.18
C ALA A 118 -12.12 9.59 -11.03
N ASP A 119 -11.82 10.85 -10.69
CA ASP A 119 -12.27 12.04 -11.43
C ASP A 119 -11.66 12.13 -12.84
N LEU A 120 -10.55 11.43 -13.08
CA LEU A 120 -9.80 11.45 -14.35
C LEU A 120 -10.07 10.22 -15.23
N GLY A 121 -10.95 9.30 -14.81
CA GLY A 121 -11.24 8.06 -15.54
C GLY A 121 -10.05 7.09 -15.58
N CYS A 122 -9.11 7.18 -14.63
CA CYS A 122 -7.95 6.31 -14.54
C CYS A 122 -8.24 5.08 -13.66
N ASN A 123 -7.97 3.88 -14.17
CA ASN A 123 -8.18 2.63 -13.41
C ASN A 123 -7.07 2.38 -12.37
N ILE A 124 -5.81 2.76 -12.68
CA ILE A 124 -4.63 2.46 -11.85
C ILE A 124 -3.68 3.65 -11.82
N CYS A 125 -3.18 3.97 -10.61
CA CYS A 125 -2.14 4.97 -10.36
C CYS A 125 -0.88 4.27 -9.88
N THR A 126 0.27 4.63 -10.45
CA THR A 126 1.57 4.18 -9.98
C THR A 126 2.62 5.25 -10.25
N TYR A 127 3.74 5.18 -9.53
CA TYR A 127 4.95 5.88 -9.96
C TYR A 127 5.41 5.31 -11.31
N ASN A 128 5.68 6.16 -12.29
CA ASN A 128 6.22 5.72 -13.58
C ASN A 128 7.17 6.79 -14.11
N PHE A 129 8.42 6.41 -14.38
CA PHE A 129 9.41 7.28 -15.02
C PHE A 129 10.22 6.45 -16.01
N TYR A 130 9.68 6.32 -17.22
CA TYR A 130 10.34 5.64 -18.33
C TYR A 130 10.25 6.50 -19.59
N LEU A 131 11.29 6.46 -20.42
CA LEU A 131 11.30 7.13 -21.73
C LEU A 131 10.31 6.50 -22.71
N ILE A 132 9.89 5.26 -22.45
CA ILE A 132 8.94 4.50 -23.26
C ILE A 132 7.79 4.06 -22.37
N PRO A 133 6.53 4.37 -22.73
CA PRO A 133 5.35 3.90 -21.99
C PRO A 133 5.37 2.38 -21.84
N ASN A 134 5.19 1.90 -20.61
CA ASN A 134 5.01 0.49 -20.32
C ASN A 134 4.04 0.32 -19.14
N ALA A 135 3.32 -0.81 -19.15
CA ALA A 135 2.39 -1.19 -18.09
C ALA A 135 3.12 -1.85 -16.92
N MET A 136 4.06 -1.14 -16.31
CA MET A 136 4.78 -1.61 -15.12
C MET A 136 4.40 -0.75 -13.91
N SER A 137 4.22 -1.40 -12.75
CA SER A 137 4.09 -0.74 -11.45
C SER A 137 5.37 -0.97 -10.64
N PRO A 138 6.32 -0.02 -10.64
CA PRO A 138 7.54 -0.10 -9.84
C PRO A 138 7.24 -0.39 -8.37
N GLY A 139 8.09 -1.21 -7.75
CA GLY A 139 7.86 -1.62 -6.37
C GLY A 139 6.71 -2.63 -6.19
N ASN A 140 5.99 -2.98 -7.26
CA ASN A 140 4.70 -3.67 -7.21
C ASN A 140 3.74 -2.92 -6.28
N MET A 141 3.60 -1.60 -6.47
CA MET A 141 2.71 -0.76 -5.68
C MET A 141 1.87 0.08 -6.60
N PHE A 142 0.57 0.16 -6.32
CA PHE A 142 -0.35 0.95 -7.11
C PHE A 142 -1.62 1.26 -6.32
N ARG A 143 -2.35 2.29 -6.74
CA ARG A 143 -3.70 2.59 -6.29
C ARG A 143 -4.69 2.28 -7.40
N ALA A 144 -5.83 1.69 -7.08
CA ALA A 144 -6.89 1.38 -8.03
C ALA A 144 -8.24 1.86 -7.50
N SER A 145 -9.11 2.29 -8.42
CA SER A 145 -10.49 2.72 -8.17
C SER A 145 -11.42 2.08 -9.18
#